data_AF-A0A485LD82-F1
#
_entry.id   AF-A0A485LD82-F1
#
_cell.length_a   1.000
_cell.length_b   1.000
_cell.length_c   1.000
_cell.angle_alpha   90.00
_cell.angle_beta   90.00
_cell.angle_gamma   90.00
#
_symmetry.space_group_name_H-M   'P 1'
#
loop_
_entity.id
_entity.type
_entity.pdbx_description
1 polymer ?
#
loop_
_entity_poly.entity_id
_entity_poly.type
_entity_poly.pdbx_seq_one_letter_code
_entity_poly.pdbx_strand_id
1 'polypeptide(L)'
;MISFRTSIVGVAILLSGLLWLNLTATLNHIDKQHAASVINAAPKADTLPSSSAADRARAAAIGGFVSDAATMPLHWIYNAEELGHLVAGRNPAFFYPPASKYYDYPLGHLSPYGDEIVSLLDYLAETPGPFSPTDYATASYDAMKAYTGRLNSIMKDFIANVEAGKVYPHLASAHPDPQGLNKVPLLVARYAGASNLVEIVRQAVKVHQHHALAIEAAVAGALILERIVLFGSSATDAIVAATRDVRVDFSIQQLIAGVMDDVETSLDVTAAIAKYGKSCPLPGGFQGIVFILLAQEGELVSSIQKNIVAGGDNCGRSIFIGAVAAAAQGSVPQVWTEMTTRHAELNTLVNQVVAKNPILE
;
A
#
# COMPACT_ATOMS: atom_id res chain seq x y z
N MET A 1 -1.32 16.50 81.70
CA MET A 1 -0.53 15.26 81.50
C MET A 1 -1.22 14.45 80.42
N ILE A 2 -0.52 14.23 79.28
CA ILE A 2 -0.51 13.04 78.39
C ILE A 2 -1.89 12.45 77.99
N SER A 3 -2.28 12.17 76.73
CA SER A 3 -1.75 12.32 75.37
C SER A 3 -2.82 11.76 74.39
N PHE A 4 -2.60 12.00 73.09
CA PHE A 4 -3.15 11.37 71.88
C PHE A 4 -4.42 11.93 71.23
N ARG A 5 -4.16 12.82 70.27
CA ARG A 5 -4.89 12.98 69.00
C ARG A 5 -4.62 11.78 68.09
N THR A 6 -5.64 11.32 67.37
CA THR A 6 -5.47 10.67 66.06
C THR A 6 -6.65 10.99 65.14
N SER A 7 -6.28 11.40 63.93
CA SER A 7 -7.13 11.89 62.85
C SER A 7 -7.83 10.76 62.10
N ILE A 8 -9.11 10.94 61.74
CA ILE A 8 -9.80 10.15 60.72
C ILE A 8 -10.11 11.08 59.55
N VAL A 9 -9.16 11.18 58.61
CA VAL A 9 -9.42 11.62 57.24
C VAL A 9 -8.49 10.81 56.35
N GLY A 10 -9.07 9.96 55.49
CA GLY A 10 -8.34 9.35 54.39
C GLY A 10 -8.52 7.84 54.27
N VAL A 11 -9.67 7.39 53.75
CA VAL A 11 -9.79 6.22 52.86
C VAL A 11 -11.12 6.36 52.09
N ALA A 12 -11.16 7.17 51.03
CA ALA A 12 -12.32 7.19 50.11
C ALA A 12 -11.99 7.57 48.66
N ILE A 13 -10.70 7.74 48.31
CA ILE A 13 -10.28 8.09 46.94
C ILE A 13 -9.10 7.19 46.59
N LEU A 14 -9.36 5.92 46.31
CA LEU A 14 -8.38 4.99 45.69
C LEU A 14 -9.02 3.72 45.09
N LEU A 15 -10.33 3.51 45.25
CA LEU A 15 -11.05 2.33 44.73
C LEU A 15 -11.85 2.58 43.43
N SER A 16 -11.98 3.82 42.96
CA SER A 16 -12.67 4.15 41.70
C SER A 16 -11.76 4.18 40.47
N GLY A 17 -10.44 4.38 40.64
CA GLY A 17 -9.48 4.45 39.54
C GLY A 17 -9.06 3.09 38.99
N LEU A 18 -8.89 2.08 39.85
CA LEU A 18 -8.48 0.73 39.41
C LEU A 18 -9.60 -0.06 38.70
N LEU A 19 -10.87 0.18 39.04
CA LEU A 19 -11.98 -0.48 38.33
C LEU A 19 -12.21 0.08 36.93
N TRP A 20 -11.93 1.37 36.69
CA TRP A 20 -12.09 1.99 35.37
C TRP A 20 -10.97 1.64 34.38
N LEU A 21 -9.72 1.56 34.85
CA LEU A 21 -8.58 1.12 34.03
C LEU A 21 -8.70 -0.37 33.63
N ASN A 22 -9.23 -1.22 34.52
CA ASN A 22 -9.46 -2.62 34.18
C ASN A 22 -10.66 -2.79 33.24
N LEU A 23 -11.75 -2.02 33.38
CA LEU A 23 -12.89 -2.15 32.46
C LEU A 23 -12.52 -1.73 31.02
N THR A 24 -11.76 -0.65 30.85
CA THR A 24 -11.32 -0.16 29.52
C THR A 24 -10.28 -1.08 28.86
N ALA A 25 -9.37 -1.66 29.64
CA ALA A 25 -8.44 -2.67 29.13
C ALA A 25 -9.14 -3.97 28.72
N THR A 26 -10.15 -4.41 29.49
CA THR A 26 -10.90 -5.64 29.21
C THR A 26 -11.87 -5.44 28.03
N LEU A 27 -12.52 -4.27 27.90
CA LEU A 27 -13.34 -3.91 26.74
C LEU A 27 -12.51 -3.85 25.45
N ASN A 28 -11.33 -3.23 25.47
CA ASN A 28 -10.42 -3.19 24.32
C ASN A 28 -9.85 -4.57 23.94
N HIS A 29 -9.76 -5.51 24.89
CA HIS A 29 -9.25 -6.85 24.63
C HIS A 29 -10.34 -7.79 24.10
N ILE A 30 -11.58 -7.63 24.56
CA ILE A 30 -12.76 -8.37 24.09
C ILE A 30 -13.12 -7.96 22.66
N ASP A 31 -13.07 -6.66 22.33
CA ASP A 31 -13.34 -6.17 20.97
C ASP A 31 -12.32 -6.70 19.94
N LYS A 32 -11.04 -6.77 20.34
CA LYS A 32 -9.95 -7.25 19.48
C LYS A 32 -9.91 -8.78 19.31
N GLN A 33 -10.32 -9.54 20.33
CA GLN A 33 -10.47 -10.99 20.20
C GLN A 33 -11.71 -11.37 19.37
N HIS A 34 -12.78 -10.56 19.43
CA HIS A 34 -13.93 -10.72 18.55
C HIS A 34 -13.54 -10.45 17.09
N ALA A 35 -12.80 -9.39 16.81
CA ALA A 35 -12.23 -9.10 15.49
C ALA A 35 -11.36 -10.25 14.95
N ALA A 36 -10.50 -10.84 15.80
CA ALA A 36 -9.68 -12.00 15.43
C ALA A 36 -10.50 -13.26 15.10
N SER A 37 -11.69 -13.42 15.68
CA SER A 37 -12.59 -14.55 15.38
C SER A 37 -13.35 -14.37 14.06
N VAL A 38 -13.64 -13.13 13.66
CA VAL A 38 -14.30 -12.78 12.39
C VAL A 38 -13.37 -12.97 11.19
N ILE A 39 -12.06 -12.77 11.38
CA ILE A 39 -11.01 -12.95 10.37
C ILE A 39 -10.94 -14.39 9.80
N ASN A 40 -11.44 -15.40 10.54
CA ASN A 40 -11.36 -16.82 10.13
C ASN A 40 -12.61 -17.33 9.37
N ALA A 41 -13.61 -16.48 9.11
CA ALA A 41 -14.77 -16.86 8.32
C ALA A 41 -14.55 -16.56 6.84
N ALA A 42 -14.42 -17.61 6.02
CA ALA A 42 -14.40 -17.47 4.56
C ALA A 42 -15.73 -16.87 4.07
N PRO A 43 -15.74 -15.80 3.26
CA PRO A 43 -16.97 -15.27 2.71
C PRO A 43 -17.53 -16.27 1.69
N LYS A 44 -18.85 -16.53 1.76
CA LYS A 44 -19.56 -17.18 0.66
C LYS A 44 -19.51 -16.26 -0.54
N ALA A 45 -19.24 -16.83 -1.70
CA ALA A 45 -19.27 -16.13 -2.99
C ALA A 45 -20.72 -15.73 -3.33
N ASP A 46 -21.16 -14.61 -2.78
CA ASP A 46 -22.29 -13.88 -3.35
C ASP A 46 -21.81 -13.28 -4.66
N THR A 47 -22.53 -13.54 -5.75
CA THR A 47 -22.28 -12.93 -7.06
C THR A 47 -22.43 -11.42 -6.92
N LEU A 48 -21.31 -10.72 -6.73
CA LEU A 48 -21.26 -9.28 -6.63
C LEU A 48 -21.85 -8.68 -7.93
N PRO A 49 -22.71 -7.65 -7.83
CA PRO A 49 -23.12 -6.89 -9.02
C PRO A 49 -21.87 -6.40 -9.75
N SER A 50 -21.90 -6.37 -11.09
CA SER A 50 -20.78 -5.87 -11.88
C SER A 50 -20.41 -4.46 -11.40
N SER A 51 -19.24 -4.32 -10.77
CA SER A 51 -18.74 -3.03 -10.28
C SER A 51 -18.63 -2.04 -11.45
N SER A 52 -18.88 -0.75 -11.20
CA SER A 52 -18.61 0.29 -12.22
C SER A 52 -17.10 0.51 -12.38
N ALA A 53 -16.68 1.23 -13.42
CA ALA A 53 -15.28 1.65 -13.55
C ALA A 53 -14.85 2.54 -12.37
N ALA A 54 -15.74 3.44 -11.92
CA ALA A 54 -15.53 4.25 -10.72
C ALA A 54 -15.39 3.41 -9.44
N ASP A 55 -16.18 2.35 -9.27
CA ASP A 55 -16.04 1.43 -8.12
C ASP A 55 -14.69 0.72 -8.13
N ARG A 56 -14.25 0.21 -9.28
CA ARG A 56 -12.94 -0.43 -9.42
C ARG A 56 -11.79 0.54 -9.17
N ALA A 57 -11.91 1.79 -9.62
CA ALA A 57 -10.93 2.84 -9.34
C ALA A 57 -10.83 3.17 -7.83
N ARG A 58 -11.98 3.28 -7.14
CA ARG A 58 -12.01 3.46 -5.67
C ARG A 58 -11.39 2.26 -4.95
N ALA A 59 -11.78 1.05 -5.35
CA ALA A 59 -11.24 -0.19 -4.80
C ALA A 59 -9.72 -0.28 -5.01
N ALA A 60 -9.21 0.12 -6.17
CA ALA A 60 -7.77 0.16 -6.44
C ALA A 60 -7.02 1.09 -5.45
N ALA A 61 -7.47 2.34 -5.35
CA ALA A 61 -6.79 3.33 -4.52
C ALA A 61 -6.86 2.97 -3.01
N ILE A 62 -8.04 2.59 -2.51
CA ILE A 62 -8.21 2.20 -1.10
C ILE A 62 -7.56 0.85 -0.81
N GLY A 63 -7.65 -0.11 -1.74
CA GLY A 63 -7.00 -1.40 -1.63
C GLY A 63 -5.49 -1.29 -1.47
N GLY A 64 -4.85 -0.33 -2.16
CA GLY A 64 -3.43 -0.04 -1.98
C GLY A 64 -3.08 0.43 -0.56
N PHE A 65 -3.78 1.43 -0.03
CA PHE A 65 -3.54 1.95 1.34
C PHE A 65 -3.85 0.92 2.43
N VAL A 66 -4.96 0.21 2.30
CA VAL A 66 -5.39 -0.79 3.28
C VAL A 66 -4.43 -1.99 3.29
N SER A 67 -3.92 -2.39 2.12
CA SER A 67 -2.92 -3.46 2.01
C SER A 67 -1.57 -3.06 2.60
N ASP A 68 -1.19 -1.78 2.49
CA ASP A 68 0.00 -1.22 3.14
C ASP A 68 -0.14 -1.27 4.67
N ALA A 69 -1.27 -0.79 5.21
CA ALA A 69 -1.57 -0.88 6.64
C ALA A 69 -1.60 -2.33 7.16
N ALA A 70 -2.13 -3.26 6.35
CA ALA A 70 -2.16 -4.69 6.67
C ALA A 70 -0.75 -5.31 6.77
N THR A 71 0.18 -4.82 5.94
CA THR A 71 1.55 -5.33 5.80
C THR A 71 2.53 -4.69 6.80
N MET A 72 2.30 -3.42 7.15
CA MET A 72 3.14 -2.57 7.99
C MET A 72 3.70 -3.26 9.25
N PRO A 73 2.92 -4.06 10.01
CA PRO A 73 3.41 -4.63 11.27
C PRO A 73 4.60 -5.58 11.13
N LEU A 74 4.78 -6.21 9.97
CA LEU A 74 5.87 -7.16 9.67
C LEU A 74 6.84 -6.61 8.62
N HIS A 75 6.89 -5.28 8.48
CA HIS A 75 7.74 -4.63 7.49
C HIS A 75 9.23 -4.87 7.72
N TRP A 76 9.94 -5.21 6.64
CA TRP A 76 11.39 -5.40 6.58
C TRP A 76 11.94 -6.51 7.49
N ILE A 77 11.12 -7.53 7.80
CA ILE A 77 11.66 -8.78 8.35
C ILE A 77 12.21 -9.61 7.18
N TYR A 78 13.53 -9.60 7.00
CA TYR A 78 14.20 -10.29 5.88
C TYR A 78 14.46 -11.78 6.16
N ASN A 79 14.71 -12.14 7.42
CA ASN A 79 15.01 -13.51 7.82
C ASN A 79 13.74 -14.37 7.74
N ALA A 80 13.76 -15.38 6.88
CA ALA A 80 12.59 -16.25 6.61
C ALA A 80 12.25 -17.17 7.80
N GLU A 81 13.25 -17.63 8.54
CA GLU A 81 13.04 -18.48 9.72
C GLU A 81 12.41 -17.67 10.86
N GLU A 82 12.93 -16.48 11.12
CA GLU A 82 12.35 -15.53 12.07
C GLU A 82 10.89 -15.23 11.73
N LEU A 83 10.62 -14.84 10.49
CA LEU A 83 9.28 -14.50 10.04
C LEU A 83 8.34 -15.71 10.10
N GLY A 84 8.82 -16.88 9.68
CA GLY A 84 8.06 -18.13 9.74
C GLY A 84 7.68 -18.51 11.17
N HIS A 85 8.60 -18.38 12.14
CA HIS A 85 8.32 -18.60 13.54
C HIS A 85 7.33 -17.57 14.11
N LEU A 86 7.46 -16.29 13.73
CA LEU A 86 6.56 -15.23 14.20
C LEU A 86 5.11 -15.44 13.76
N VAL A 87 4.89 -15.85 12.52
CA VAL A 87 3.54 -15.97 11.91
C VAL A 87 2.96 -17.39 12.01
N ALA A 88 3.67 -18.35 12.57
CA ALA A 88 3.22 -19.74 12.67
C ALA A 88 1.85 -19.84 13.35
N GLY A 89 0.84 -20.31 12.61
CA GLY A 89 -0.55 -20.46 13.10
C GLY A 89 -1.29 -19.14 13.33
N ARG A 90 -0.81 -18.02 12.79
CA ARG A 90 -1.35 -16.68 13.01
C ARG A 90 -1.61 -15.98 11.68
N ASN A 91 -2.58 -15.07 11.66
CA ASN A 91 -2.79 -14.20 10.49
C ASN A 91 -1.60 -13.22 10.40
N PRO A 92 -0.86 -13.19 9.28
CA PRO A 92 0.24 -12.24 9.09
C PRO A 92 -0.25 -10.81 8.82
N ALA A 93 -1.47 -10.62 8.29
CA ALA A 93 -2.05 -9.30 8.07
C ALA A 93 -2.50 -8.67 9.39
N PHE A 94 -2.21 -7.38 9.58
CA PHE A 94 -2.47 -6.65 10.83
C PHE A 94 -1.92 -7.38 12.07
N PHE A 95 -0.70 -7.92 11.96
CA PHE A 95 -0.05 -8.68 13.02
C PHE A 95 0.16 -7.87 14.31
N TYR A 96 -0.17 -8.46 15.46
CA TYR A 96 -0.04 -7.80 16.76
C TYR A 96 0.77 -8.62 17.77
N PRO A 97 1.68 -8.01 18.55
CA PRO A 97 2.14 -6.63 18.40
C PRO A 97 2.92 -6.44 17.09
N PRO A 98 2.94 -5.22 16.51
CA PRO A 98 3.86 -4.91 15.42
C PRO A 98 5.29 -5.32 15.76
N ALA A 99 5.99 -5.92 14.80
CA ALA A 99 7.31 -6.52 14.98
C ALA A 99 8.37 -5.96 14.02
N SER A 100 8.07 -4.86 13.31
CA SER A 100 9.09 -4.15 12.53
C SER A 100 10.21 -3.67 13.45
N LYS A 101 11.46 -3.85 13.02
CA LYS A 101 12.66 -3.43 13.77
C LYS A 101 13.12 -2.00 13.46
N TYR A 102 12.45 -1.32 12.52
CA TYR A 102 12.94 -0.08 11.92
C TYR A 102 12.18 1.17 12.33
N TYR A 103 10.99 1.01 12.91
CA TYR A 103 10.13 2.05 13.44
C TYR A 103 9.07 1.41 14.34
N ASP A 104 8.48 2.21 15.23
CA ASP A 104 7.45 1.78 16.19
C ASP A 104 6.14 2.49 15.85
N TYR A 105 5.41 1.95 14.87
CA TYR A 105 4.13 2.50 14.43
C TYR A 105 2.97 1.70 15.04
N PRO A 106 1.90 2.34 15.50
CA PRO A 106 0.72 1.64 15.99
C PRO A 106 0.07 0.79 14.90
N LEU A 107 -0.56 -0.31 15.31
CA LEU A 107 -1.32 -1.17 14.41
C LEU A 107 -2.37 -0.36 13.62
N GLY A 108 -2.47 -0.61 12.32
CA GLY A 108 -3.42 0.07 11.43
C GLY A 108 -2.90 1.36 10.80
N HIS A 109 -1.71 1.83 11.18
CA HIS A 109 -1.04 2.92 10.49
C HIS A 109 -0.49 2.47 9.13
N LEU A 110 -0.40 3.42 8.20
CA LEU A 110 0.36 3.24 6.97
C LEU A 110 1.85 3.04 7.29
N SER A 111 2.53 2.31 6.41
CA SER A 111 3.98 2.27 6.39
C SER A 111 4.53 3.58 5.81
N PRO A 112 5.86 3.81 5.90
CA PRO A 112 6.51 4.90 5.16
C PRO A 112 6.09 5.01 3.69
N TYR A 113 5.89 3.88 3.00
CA TYR A 113 5.52 3.91 1.59
C TYR A 113 4.10 4.44 1.35
N GLY A 114 3.15 4.10 2.23
CA GLY A 114 1.78 4.59 2.17
C GLY A 114 1.71 6.07 2.54
N ASP A 115 2.35 6.48 3.64
CA ASP A 115 2.35 7.88 4.08
C ASP A 115 2.98 8.82 3.02
N GLU A 116 4.05 8.37 2.36
CA GLU A 116 4.75 9.17 1.36
C GLU A 116 3.97 9.42 0.06
N ILE A 117 2.93 8.63 -0.25
CA ILE A 117 2.05 8.85 -1.41
C ILE A 117 0.76 9.60 -1.05
N VAL A 118 0.50 9.90 0.22
CA VAL A 118 -0.67 10.71 0.62
C VAL A 118 -0.59 12.12 0.06
N SER A 119 0.60 12.71 -0.04
CA SER A 119 0.77 14.03 -0.67
C SER A 119 0.32 14.06 -2.14
N LEU A 120 0.44 12.94 -2.86
CA LEU A 120 -0.11 12.80 -4.20
C LEU A 120 -1.65 12.74 -4.16
N LEU A 121 -2.20 11.99 -3.21
CA LEU A 121 -3.65 11.90 -3.04
C LEU A 121 -4.25 13.29 -2.78
N ASP A 122 -3.69 14.04 -1.83
CA ASP A 122 -4.10 15.41 -1.51
C ASP A 122 -3.98 16.32 -2.74
N TYR A 123 -2.83 16.32 -3.39
CA TYR A 123 -2.59 17.12 -4.60
C TYR A 123 -3.64 16.85 -5.69
N LEU A 124 -3.98 15.58 -5.97
CA LEU A 124 -4.98 15.22 -6.97
C LEU A 124 -6.41 15.59 -6.51
N ALA A 125 -6.70 15.47 -5.22
CA ALA A 125 -7.98 15.83 -4.61
C ALA A 125 -8.22 17.35 -4.60
N GLU A 126 -7.18 18.16 -4.50
CA GLU A 126 -7.26 19.62 -4.52
C GLU A 126 -7.19 20.21 -5.93
N THR A 127 -6.37 19.64 -6.83
CA THR A 127 -6.09 20.23 -8.15
C THR A 127 -7.20 19.95 -9.17
N PRO A 128 -7.88 20.97 -9.74
CA PRO A 128 -8.93 20.76 -10.75
C PRO A 128 -8.37 20.55 -12.17
N GLY A 129 -7.13 20.98 -12.43
CA GLY A 129 -6.51 21.03 -13.75
C GLY A 129 -5.75 19.75 -14.18
N PRO A 130 -5.00 19.83 -15.30
CA PRO A 130 -4.11 18.75 -15.72
C PRO A 130 -3.02 18.52 -14.67
N PHE A 131 -2.44 17.32 -14.68
CA PHE A 131 -1.30 17.01 -13.83
C PHE A 131 -0.13 17.94 -14.13
N SER A 132 0.45 18.53 -13.09
CA SER A 132 1.63 19.41 -13.17
C SER A 132 2.74 18.81 -12.30
N PRO A 133 3.82 18.28 -12.88
CA PRO A 133 4.90 17.70 -12.09
C PRO A 133 5.61 18.73 -11.20
N THR A 134 5.65 20.00 -11.61
CA THR A 134 6.25 21.09 -10.81
C THR A 134 5.39 21.42 -9.59
N ASP A 135 4.07 21.50 -9.76
CA ASP A 135 3.17 21.78 -8.64
C ASP A 135 3.13 20.60 -7.66
N TYR A 136 3.09 19.36 -8.19
CA TYR A 136 3.18 18.17 -7.36
C TYR A 136 4.55 18.07 -6.64
N ALA A 137 5.66 18.46 -7.28
CA ALA A 137 6.95 18.52 -6.59
C ALA A 137 6.93 19.49 -5.41
N THR A 138 6.28 20.65 -5.56
CA THR A 138 6.13 21.62 -4.47
C THR A 138 5.27 21.05 -3.34
N ALA A 139 4.08 20.52 -3.66
CA ALA A 139 3.19 19.92 -2.68
C ALA A 139 3.83 18.73 -1.93
N SER A 140 4.55 17.87 -2.67
CA SER A 140 5.28 16.74 -2.08
C SER A 140 6.40 17.21 -1.17
N TYR A 141 7.18 18.22 -1.57
CA TYR A 141 8.23 18.77 -0.73
C TYR A 141 7.68 19.33 0.59
N ASP A 142 6.63 20.15 0.53
CA ASP A 142 6.01 20.74 1.72
C ASP A 142 5.48 19.66 2.67
N ALA A 143 4.81 18.64 2.12
CA ALA A 143 4.34 17.50 2.90
C ALA A 143 5.47 16.70 3.55
N MET A 144 6.54 16.40 2.79
CA MET A 144 7.68 15.62 3.30
C MET A 144 8.52 16.40 4.31
N LYS A 145 8.56 17.74 4.25
CA LYS A 145 9.17 18.59 5.28
C LYS A 145 8.38 18.62 6.58
N ALA A 146 7.05 18.50 6.50
CA ALA A 146 6.16 18.44 7.66
C ALA A 146 6.06 17.03 8.27
N TYR A 147 6.37 16.00 7.48
CA TYR A 147 6.25 14.60 7.90
C TYR A 147 7.27 14.24 8.98
N THR A 148 6.78 13.69 10.09
CA THR A 148 7.60 13.32 11.27
C THR A 148 7.93 11.83 11.31
N GLY A 149 7.42 11.05 10.36
CA GLY A 149 7.66 9.62 10.30
C GLY A 149 8.97 9.25 9.63
N ARG A 150 9.20 7.95 9.46
CA ARG A 150 10.39 7.45 8.76
C ARG A 150 10.26 7.73 7.27
N LEU A 151 11.23 8.45 6.72
CA LEU A 151 11.43 8.62 5.28
C LEU A 151 12.34 7.52 4.71
N ASN A 152 12.01 7.00 3.53
CA ASN A 152 12.93 6.18 2.75
C ASN A 152 14.03 7.01 2.08
N SER A 153 14.99 6.33 1.44
CA SER A 153 16.15 7.00 0.82
C SER A 153 15.77 7.89 -0.35
N ILE A 154 14.75 7.51 -1.13
CA ILE A 154 14.27 8.29 -2.29
C ILE A 154 13.73 9.65 -1.83
N MET A 155 12.92 9.67 -0.77
CA MET A 155 12.40 10.93 -0.24
C MET A 155 13.48 11.78 0.42
N LYS A 156 14.48 11.16 1.04
CA LYS A 156 15.64 11.90 1.59
C LYS A 156 16.45 12.57 0.48
N ASP A 157 16.73 11.84 -0.61
CA ASP A 157 17.41 12.39 -1.79
C ASP A 157 16.60 13.52 -2.43
N PHE A 158 15.28 13.32 -2.55
CA PHE A 158 14.36 14.32 -3.08
C PHE A 158 14.42 15.63 -2.29
N ILE A 159 14.28 15.56 -0.96
CA ILE A 159 14.38 16.73 -0.07
C ILE A 159 15.75 17.41 -0.23
N ALA A 160 16.84 16.64 -0.15
CA ALA A 160 18.19 17.17 -0.25
C ALA A 160 18.45 17.87 -1.60
N ASN A 161 17.89 17.33 -2.69
CA ASN A 161 18.00 17.91 -4.02
C ASN A 161 17.21 19.23 -4.14
N VAL A 162 15.99 19.29 -3.59
CA VAL A 162 15.19 20.54 -3.57
C VAL A 162 15.90 21.59 -2.72
N GLU A 163 16.43 21.23 -1.55
CA GLU A 163 17.22 22.13 -0.68
C GLU A 163 18.52 22.61 -1.33
N ALA A 164 19.08 21.82 -2.26
CA ALA A 164 20.20 22.21 -3.11
C ALA A 164 19.80 23.09 -4.31
N GLY A 165 18.54 23.51 -4.41
CA GLY A 165 18.02 24.38 -5.47
C GLY A 165 17.70 23.66 -6.79
N LYS A 166 17.67 22.32 -6.80
CA LYS A 166 17.27 21.57 -8.00
C LYS A 166 15.74 21.63 -8.16
N VAL A 167 15.30 21.75 -9.40
CA VAL A 167 13.89 21.76 -9.79
C VAL A 167 13.55 20.54 -10.65
N TYR A 168 12.27 20.26 -10.86
CA TYR A 168 11.83 19.19 -11.74
C TYR A 168 12.47 19.35 -13.15
N PRO A 169 13.00 18.28 -13.76
CA PRO A 169 13.05 16.88 -13.28
C PRO A 169 14.34 16.51 -12.50
N HIS A 170 15.25 17.46 -12.24
CA HIS A 170 16.57 17.20 -11.64
C HIS A 170 16.57 16.96 -10.13
N LEU A 171 15.41 17.09 -9.48
CA LEU A 171 15.22 16.81 -8.05
C LEU A 171 15.04 15.32 -7.72
N ALA A 172 14.80 14.48 -8.73
CA ALA A 172 14.58 13.05 -8.56
C ALA A 172 15.84 12.28 -8.17
N SER A 173 15.65 11.18 -7.45
CA SER A 173 16.68 10.22 -7.08
C SER A 173 16.98 9.22 -8.22
N ALA A 174 18.22 8.72 -8.26
CA ALA A 174 18.65 7.69 -9.22
C ALA A 174 18.31 6.26 -8.76
N HIS A 175 17.74 6.11 -7.57
CA HIS A 175 17.40 4.82 -6.96
C HIS A 175 16.46 3.97 -7.85
N PRO A 176 16.81 2.71 -8.15
CA PRO A 176 16.06 1.84 -9.04
C PRO A 176 14.94 1.07 -8.31
N ASP A 177 14.22 1.69 -7.37
CA ASP A 177 13.21 1.01 -6.56
C ASP A 177 11.79 1.13 -7.18
N PRO A 178 10.85 0.21 -6.89
CA PRO A 178 9.50 0.18 -7.46
C PRO A 178 8.56 1.26 -6.92
N GLN A 179 9.03 2.25 -6.16
CA GLN A 179 8.16 3.23 -5.48
C GLN A 179 7.27 4.03 -6.45
N GLY A 180 7.67 4.17 -7.72
CA GLY A 180 6.79 4.69 -8.77
C GLY A 180 5.45 3.95 -8.91
N LEU A 181 5.42 2.62 -8.68
CA LEU A 181 4.20 1.81 -8.69
C LEU A 181 3.24 2.18 -7.57
N ASN A 182 3.72 2.70 -6.44
CA ASN A 182 2.86 3.09 -5.32
C ASN A 182 1.97 4.29 -5.67
N LYS A 183 2.39 5.12 -6.65
CA LYS A 183 1.63 6.26 -7.16
C LYS A 183 0.52 5.83 -8.13
N VAL A 184 0.70 4.69 -8.80
CA VAL A 184 -0.15 4.23 -9.90
C VAL A 184 -1.63 4.16 -9.53
N PRO A 185 -2.04 3.61 -8.38
CA PRO A 185 -3.47 3.51 -8.04
C PRO A 185 -4.18 4.87 -8.02
N LEU A 186 -3.48 5.92 -7.56
CA LEU A 186 -4.02 7.28 -7.47
C LEU A 186 -4.09 7.95 -8.85
N LEU A 187 -3.05 7.75 -9.67
CA LEU A 187 -3.00 8.29 -11.03
C LEU A 187 -4.04 7.63 -11.94
N VAL A 188 -4.23 6.31 -11.83
CA VAL A 188 -5.26 5.59 -12.58
C VAL A 188 -6.66 6.01 -12.10
N ALA A 189 -6.88 6.16 -10.80
CA ALA A 189 -8.15 6.67 -10.29
C ALA A 189 -8.50 8.04 -10.90
N ARG A 190 -7.51 8.92 -11.08
CA ARG A 190 -7.70 10.27 -11.61
C ARG A 190 -7.76 10.37 -13.14
N TYR A 191 -7.04 9.50 -13.85
CA TYR A 191 -6.72 9.68 -15.27
C TYR A 191 -6.89 8.43 -16.15
N ALA A 192 -7.42 7.31 -15.64
CA ALA A 192 -7.74 6.15 -16.48
C ALA A 192 -8.60 6.56 -17.69
N GLY A 193 -8.22 6.08 -18.87
CA GLY A 193 -8.87 6.38 -20.14
C GLY A 193 -8.38 7.67 -20.82
N ALA A 194 -7.63 8.52 -20.11
CA ALA A 194 -7.04 9.71 -20.71
C ALA A 194 -5.91 9.33 -21.68
N SER A 195 -5.88 9.95 -22.86
CA SER A 195 -4.87 9.67 -23.90
C SER A 195 -3.43 9.95 -23.46
N ASN A 196 -3.24 10.76 -22.41
CA ASN A 196 -1.96 11.13 -21.84
C ASN A 196 -1.64 10.43 -20.51
N LEU A 197 -2.37 9.39 -20.08
CA LEU A 197 -2.11 8.66 -18.83
C LEU A 197 -0.64 8.24 -18.71
N VAL A 198 -0.06 7.66 -19.78
CA VAL A 198 1.34 7.21 -19.79
C VAL A 198 2.30 8.36 -19.50
N GLU A 199 2.08 9.53 -20.11
CA GLU A 199 2.92 10.71 -19.89
C GLU A 199 2.77 11.22 -18.44
N ILE A 200 1.55 11.27 -17.92
CA ILE A 200 1.28 11.65 -16.53
C ILE A 200 2.02 10.73 -15.55
N VAL A 201 1.99 9.41 -15.79
CA VAL A 201 2.70 8.43 -14.95
C VAL A 201 4.21 8.69 -14.99
N ARG A 202 4.79 8.88 -16.18
CA ARG A 202 6.22 9.20 -16.31
C ARG A 202 6.58 10.49 -15.57
N GLN A 203 5.77 11.54 -15.70
CA GLN A 203 5.98 12.82 -15.01
C GLN A 203 5.90 12.67 -13.49
N ALA A 204 4.86 11.99 -12.99
CA ALA A 204 4.65 11.77 -11.56
C ALA A 204 5.77 10.94 -10.92
N VAL A 205 6.28 9.91 -11.61
CA VAL A 205 7.44 9.14 -11.15
C VAL A 205 8.69 10.01 -11.12
N LYS A 206 8.95 10.79 -12.18
CA LYS A 206 10.07 11.74 -12.30
C LYS A 206 10.08 12.89 -11.30
N VAL A 207 9.05 13.03 -10.46
CA VAL A 207 9.13 13.89 -9.28
C VAL A 207 10.01 13.28 -8.19
N HIS A 208 10.09 11.95 -8.04
CA HIS A 208 10.91 11.33 -6.98
C HIS A 208 12.03 10.43 -7.53
N GLN A 209 11.87 9.85 -8.71
CA GLN A 209 12.84 8.90 -9.27
C GLN A 209 13.02 9.09 -10.79
N HIS A 210 14.26 9.04 -11.28
CA HIS A 210 14.56 9.18 -12.71
C HIS A 210 15.20 7.93 -13.34
N HIS A 211 15.29 6.81 -12.60
CA HIS A 211 15.78 5.55 -13.15
C HIS A 211 14.80 5.00 -14.21
N ALA A 212 15.30 4.71 -15.42
CA ALA A 212 14.45 4.32 -16.55
C ALA A 212 13.57 3.11 -16.24
N LEU A 213 14.13 2.07 -15.61
CA LEU A 213 13.39 0.87 -15.24
C LEU A 213 12.26 1.16 -14.22
N ALA A 214 12.43 2.12 -13.30
CA ALA A 214 11.40 2.49 -12.33
C ALA A 214 10.23 3.22 -12.99
N ILE A 215 10.55 4.08 -13.97
CA ILE A 215 9.56 4.79 -14.77
C ILE A 215 8.75 3.79 -15.61
N GLU A 216 9.42 2.93 -16.38
CA GLU A 216 8.72 2.01 -17.30
C GLU A 216 7.99 0.88 -16.57
N ALA A 217 8.47 0.44 -15.39
CA ALA A 217 7.70 -0.48 -14.54
C ALA A 217 6.39 0.18 -14.05
N ALA A 218 6.42 1.45 -13.65
CA ALA A 218 5.22 2.18 -13.26
C ALA A 218 4.25 2.39 -14.43
N VAL A 219 4.76 2.65 -15.64
CA VAL A 219 3.94 2.70 -16.87
C VAL A 219 3.23 1.36 -17.10
N ALA A 220 3.95 0.26 -17.03
CA ALA A 220 3.35 -1.07 -17.17
C ALA A 220 2.29 -1.33 -16.09
N GLY A 221 2.58 -0.97 -14.84
CA GLY A 221 1.61 -1.07 -13.75
C GLY A 221 0.34 -0.25 -13.99
N ALA A 222 0.48 0.97 -14.52
CA ALA A 222 -0.66 1.82 -14.85
C ALA A 222 -1.52 1.24 -15.98
N LEU A 223 -0.93 0.63 -16.99
CA LEU A 223 -1.66 0.00 -18.10
C LEU A 223 -2.35 -1.30 -17.68
N ILE A 224 -1.73 -2.09 -16.79
CA ILE A 224 -2.37 -3.24 -16.15
C ILE A 224 -3.60 -2.79 -15.36
N LEU A 225 -3.42 -1.80 -14.47
CA LEU A 225 -4.51 -1.35 -13.59
C LEU A 225 -5.61 -0.60 -14.36
N GLU A 226 -5.26 0.23 -15.35
CA GLU A 226 -6.22 0.91 -16.24
C GLU A 226 -7.13 -0.11 -16.93
N ARG A 227 -6.58 -1.22 -17.43
CA ARG A 227 -7.37 -2.25 -18.09
C ARG A 227 -8.39 -2.88 -17.16
N ILE A 228 -8.00 -3.16 -15.92
CA ILE A 228 -8.91 -3.69 -14.89
C ILE A 228 -10.00 -2.67 -14.58
N VAL A 229 -9.62 -1.41 -14.33
CA VAL A 229 -10.55 -0.32 -14.01
C VAL A 229 -11.56 -0.08 -15.13
N LEU A 230 -11.13 0.04 -16.38
CA LEU A 230 -12.02 0.36 -17.49
C LEU A 230 -12.85 -0.83 -17.96
N PHE A 231 -12.26 -2.03 -18.01
CA PHE A 231 -12.88 -3.18 -18.69
C PHE A 231 -13.28 -4.33 -17.76
N GLY A 232 -13.01 -4.23 -16.46
CA GLY A 232 -13.28 -5.31 -15.50
C GLY A 232 -12.49 -6.58 -15.80
N SER A 233 -11.30 -6.46 -16.40
CA SER A 233 -10.42 -7.60 -16.65
C SER A 233 -9.96 -8.24 -15.33
N SER A 234 -9.72 -9.55 -15.34
CA SER A 234 -9.00 -10.20 -14.23
C SER A 234 -7.58 -9.65 -14.13
N ALA A 235 -6.95 -9.80 -12.96
CA ALA A 235 -5.55 -9.41 -12.77
C ALA A 235 -4.63 -10.16 -13.76
N THR A 236 -4.85 -11.46 -13.93
CA THR A 236 -4.11 -12.31 -14.87
C THR A 236 -4.27 -11.84 -16.31
N ASP A 237 -5.49 -11.61 -16.79
CA ASP A 237 -5.72 -11.16 -18.17
C ASP A 237 -5.09 -9.79 -18.43
N ALA A 238 -5.09 -8.91 -17.43
CA ALA A 238 -4.48 -7.59 -17.55
C ALA A 238 -2.95 -7.66 -17.61
N ILE A 239 -2.33 -8.51 -16.79
CA ILE A 239 -0.88 -8.79 -16.84
C ILE A 239 -0.49 -9.39 -18.19
N VAL A 240 -1.25 -10.38 -18.69
CA VAL A 240 -1.01 -10.99 -20.00
C VAL A 240 -1.14 -9.95 -21.11
N ALA A 241 -2.16 -9.10 -21.08
CA ALA A 241 -2.35 -8.05 -22.07
C ALA A 241 -1.16 -7.06 -22.11
N ALA A 242 -0.54 -6.76 -20.98
CA ALA A 242 0.61 -5.87 -20.89
C ALA A 242 1.84 -6.41 -21.66
N THR A 243 1.97 -7.72 -21.86
CA THR A 243 3.05 -8.31 -22.69
C THR A 243 2.94 -7.98 -24.18
N ARG A 244 1.77 -7.50 -24.62
CA ARG A 244 1.46 -7.19 -26.03
C ARG A 244 1.09 -5.72 -26.24
N ASP A 245 1.03 -4.93 -25.18
CA ASP A 245 0.69 -3.52 -25.27
C ASP A 245 1.91 -2.72 -25.75
N VAL A 246 1.79 -2.11 -26.92
CA VAL A 246 2.85 -1.32 -27.57
C VAL A 246 3.31 -0.11 -26.74
N ARG A 247 2.54 0.29 -25.72
CA ARG A 247 2.88 1.38 -24.80
C ARG A 247 3.77 0.90 -23.64
N VAL A 248 3.86 -0.41 -23.39
CA VAL A 248 4.77 -1.02 -22.41
C VAL A 248 6.13 -1.23 -23.05
N ASP A 249 7.19 -0.76 -22.38
CA ASP A 249 8.56 -0.95 -22.88
C ASP A 249 8.89 -2.44 -23.07
N PHE A 250 9.60 -2.76 -24.15
CA PHE A 250 9.91 -4.13 -24.52
C PHE A 250 10.67 -4.88 -23.41
N SER A 251 11.58 -4.21 -22.68
CA SER A 251 12.29 -4.85 -21.58
C SER A 251 11.35 -5.24 -20.43
N ILE A 252 10.32 -4.43 -20.17
CA ILE A 252 9.29 -4.74 -19.17
C ILE A 252 8.39 -5.89 -19.65
N GLN A 253 8.03 -5.92 -20.94
CA GLN A 253 7.29 -7.05 -21.52
C GLN A 253 8.05 -8.37 -21.34
N GLN A 254 9.37 -8.37 -21.56
CA GLN A 254 10.22 -9.54 -21.35
C GLN A 254 10.30 -9.95 -19.87
N LEU A 255 10.34 -8.99 -18.94
CA LEU A 255 10.28 -9.29 -17.50
C LEU A 255 8.95 -9.95 -17.12
N ILE A 256 7.82 -9.44 -17.63
CA ILE A 256 6.50 -10.03 -17.37
C ILE A 256 6.43 -11.45 -17.96
N ALA A 257 6.88 -11.64 -19.20
CA ALA A 257 6.90 -12.96 -19.84
C ALA A 257 7.74 -13.97 -19.06
N GLY A 258 8.94 -13.60 -18.61
CA GLY A 258 9.77 -14.48 -17.78
C GLY A 258 9.14 -14.83 -16.42
N VAL A 259 8.36 -13.92 -15.83
CA VAL A 259 7.59 -14.22 -14.61
C VAL A 259 6.44 -15.20 -14.90
N MET A 260 5.79 -15.08 -16.06
CA MET A 260 4.76 -16.04 -16.47
C MET A 260 5.35 -17.46 -16.61
N ASP A 261 6.52 -17.60 -17.24
CA ASP A 261 7.23 -18.88 -17.33
C ASP A 261 7.59 -19.46 -15.94
N ASP A 262 7.98 -18.59 -15.00
CA ASP A 262 8.28 -18.99 -13.63
C ASP A 262 7.04 -19.49 -12.87
N VAL A 263 5.87 -18.86 -13.09
CA VAL A 263 4.58 -19.26 -12.49
C VAL A 263 4.08 -20.60 -13.05
N GLU A 264 4.37 -20.92 -14.31
CA GLU A 264 4.11 -22.25 -14.88
C GLU A 264 4.93 -23.34 -14.18
N THR A 265 6.10 -22.98 -13.65
CA THR A 265 7.01 -23.93 -12.98
C THR A 265 6.69 -24.09 -11.50
N SER A 266 6.32 -23.01 -10.80
CA SER A 266 6.06 -23.02 -9.36
C SER A 266 5.16 -21.87 -8.94
N LEU A 267 4.31 -22.12 -7.93
CA LEU A 267 3.47 -21.11 -7.28
C LEU A 267 4.02 -20.69 -5.89
N ASP A 268 5.22 -21.13 -5.53
CA ASP A 268 5.84 -20.79 -4.24
C ASP A 268 6.34 -19.34 -4.23
N VAL A 269 5.50 -18.45 -3.70
CA VAL A 269 5.79 -17.03 -3.52
C VAL A 269 7.05 -16.79 -2.69
N THR A 270 7.28 -17.54 -1.63
CA THR A 270 8.45 -17.32 -0.76
C THR A 270 9.74 -17.66 -1.49
N ALA A 271 9.76 -18.77 -2.24
CA ALA A 271 10.88 -19.15 -3.07
C ALA A 271 11.11 -18.17 -4.24
N ALA A 272 10.04 -17.72 -4.90
CA ALA A 272 10.13 -16.75 -6.00
C ALA A 272 10.69 -15.40 -5.53
N ILE A 273 10.23 -14.87 -4.40
CA ILE A 273 10.77 -13.62 -3.83
C ILE A 273 12.22 -13.80 -3.37
N ALA A 274 12.61 -14.98 -2.88
CA ALA A 274 14.02 -15.26 -2.62
C ALA A 274 14.88 -15.28 -3.90
N LYS A 275 14.32 -15.79 -5.03
CA LYS A 275 14.98 -15.79 -6.35
C LYS A 275 15.12 -14.37 -6.92
N TYR A 276 14.06 -13.58 -6.91
CA TYR A 276 14.06 -12.22 -7.50
C TYR A 276 14.78 -11.19 -6.63
N GLY A 277 14.85 -11.43 -5.32
CA GLY A 277 15.42 -10.52 -4.34
C GLY A 277 14.36 -10.02 -3.37
N LYS A 278 14.68 -10.09 -2.08
CA LYS A 278 13.78 -9.67 -0.99
C LYS A 278 13.73 -8.15 -0.78
N SER A 279 14.75 -7.44 -1.24
CA SER A 279 14.90 -5.98 -1.09
C SER A 279 14.16 -5.21 -2.19
N CYS A 280 14.21 -3.88 -2.08
CA CYS A 280 13.53 -2.94 -2.99
C CYS A 280 13.94 -3.00 -4.47
N PRO A 281 15.22 -3.15 -4.86
CA PRO A 281 15.64 -2.82 -6.23
C PRO A 281 14.94 -3.59 -7.36
N LEU A 282 14.72 -2.89 -8.46
CA LEU A 282 14.29 -3.44 -9.74
C LEU A 282 15.46 -4.19 -10.43
N PRO A 283 15.17 -5.21 -11.26
CA PRO A 283 13.84 -5.67 -11.67
C PRO A 283 13.11 -6.52 -10.62
N GLY A 284 13.81 -7.03 -9.61
CA GLY A 284 13.31 -8.02 -8.66
C GLY A 284 12.03 -7.60 -7.94
N GLY A 285 11.95 -6.34 -7.48
CA GLY A 285 10.75 -5.81 -6.85
C GLY A 285 9.49 -5.88 -7.74
N PHE A 286 9.61 -5.57 -9.02
CA PHE A 286 8.50 -5.65 -9.98
C PHE A 286 8.16 -7.10 -10.33
N GLN A 287 9.17 -7.94 -10.59
CA GLN A 287 8.96 -9.36 -10.88
C GLN A 287 8.24 -10.07 -9.72
N GLY A 288 8.64 -9.77 -8.49
CA GLY A 288 7.99 -10.29 -7.30
C GLY A 288 6.51 -9.89 -7.18
N ILE A 289 6.17 -8.64 -7.50
CA ILE A 289 4.77 -8.18 -7.51
C ILE A 289 3.95 -8.95 -8.56
N VAL A 290 4.45 -9.03 -9.79
CA VAL A 290 3.77 -9.74 -10.88
C VAL A 290 3.60 -11.23 -10.55
N PHE A 291 4.64 -11.86 -9.98
CA PHE A 291 4.59 -13.27 -9.58
C PHE A 291 3.51 -13.50 -8.51
N ILE A 292 3.45 -12.65 -7.47
CA ILE A 292 2.43 -12.79 -6.41
C ILE A 292 1.02 -12.70 -7.00
N LEU A 293 0.78 -11.69 -7.84
CA LEU A 293 -0.53 -11.49 -8.46
C LEU A 293 -0.94 -12.68 -9.33
N LEU A 294 -0.01 -13.23 -10.13
CA LEU A 294 -0.29 -14.41 -10.97
C LEU A 294 -0.46 -15.68 -10.14
N ALA A 295 0.45 -15.95 -9.20
CA ALA A 295 0.42 -17.18 -8.39
C ALA A 295 -0.78 -17.26 -7.45
N GLN A 296 -1.40 -16.13 -7.12
CA GLN A 296 -2.59 -16.03 -6.28
C GLN A 296 -3.85 -15.64 -7.07
N GLU A 297 -3.79 -15.66 -8.41
CA GLU A 297 -4.91 -15.35 -9.31
C GLU A 297 -5.56 -13.97 -9.04
N GLY A 298 -4.79 -13.01 -8.53
CA GLY A 298 -5.29 -11.69 -8.14
C GLY A 298 -6.20 -11.69 -6.91
N GLU A 299 -6.19 -12.73 -6.08
CA GLU A 299 -6.95 -12.76 -4.84
C GLU A 299 -6.26 -11.87 -3.78
N LEU A 300 -6.94 -10.83 -3.32
CA LEU A 300 -6.40 -9.78 -2.47
C LEU A 300 -5.84 -10.29 -1.14
N VAL A 301 -6.63 -11.06 -0.38
CA VAL A 301 -6.24 -11.46 0.98
C VAL A 301 -5.01 -12.38 0.92
N SER A 302 -5.05 -13.41 0.08
CA SER A 302 -3.97 -14.38 -0.11
C SER A 302 -2.74 -13.72 -0.71
N SER A 303 -2.88 -12.82 -1.70
CA SER A 303 -1.75 -12.07 -2.28
C SER A 303 -0.99 -11.28 -1.22
N ILE A 304 -1.69 -10.54 -0.36
CA ILE A 304 -1.06 -9.74 0.69
C ILE A 304 -0.48 -10.62 1.80
N GLN A 305 -1.20 -11.66 2.24
CA GLN A 305 -0.66 -12.59 3.25
C GLN A 305 0.61 -13.30 2.77
N LYS A 306 0.64 -13.78 1.52
CA LYS A 306 1.83 -14.40 0.91
C LYS A 306 2.96 -13.40 0.71
N ASN A 307 2.66 -12.16 0.30
CA ASN A 307 3.63 -11.07 0.23
C ASN A 307 4.28 -10.78 1.59
N ILE A 308 3.47 -10.73 2.66
CA ILE A 308 3.97 -10.53 4.02
C ILE A 308 4.93 -11.64 4.39
N VAL A 309 4.52 -12.92 4.24
CA VAL A 309 5.30 -14.12 4.61
C VAL A 309 6.58 -14.26 3.77
N ALA A 310 6.63 -13.74 2.54
CA ALA A 310 7.85 -13.69 1.75
C ALA A 310 8.95 -12.80 2.38
N GLY A 311 8.53 -11.81 3.18
CA GLY A 311 9.41 -10.91 3.94
C GLY A 311 10.11 -9.86 3.08
N GLY A 312 11.11 -9.20 3.67
CA GLY A 312 11.86 -8.12 3.03
C GLY A 312 11.01 -6.86 2.82
N ASP A 313 11.13 -6.22 1.65
CA ASP A 313 10.41 -4.99 1.30
C ASP A 313 8.93 -5.24 0.94
N ASN A 314 8.21 -5.90 1.85
CA ASN A 314 6.83 -6.31 1.63
C ASN A 314 5.87 -5.12 1.54
N CYS A 315 6.05 -4.04 2.30
CA CYS A 315 5.19 -2.86 2.23
C CYS A 315 5.34 -2.14 0.88
N GLY A 316 6.56 -1.97 0.40
CA GLY A 316 6.84 -1.40 -0.92
C GLY A 316 6.16 -2.15 -2.07
N ARG A 317 6.01 -3.48 -1.96
CA ARG A 317 5.23 -4.29 -2.92
C ARG A 317 3.72 -4.22 -2.70
N SER A 318 3.28 -4.12 -1.44
CA SER A 318 1.89 -4.33 -1.03
C SER A 318 0.90 -3.34 -1.63
N ILE A 319 1.30 -2.08 -1.85
CA ILE A 319 0.40 -1.03 -2.37
C ILE A 319 -0.10 -1.40 -3.76
N PHE A 320 0.82 -1.75 -4.67
CA PHE A 320 0.44 -2.09 -6.04
C PHE A 320 -0.24 -3.47 -6.14
N ILE A 321 0.22 -4.47 -5.37
CA ILE A 321 -0.45 -5.78 -5.28
C ILE A 321 -1.90 -5.59 -4.82
N GLY A 322 -2.09 -4.85 -3.72
CA GLY A 322 -3.39 -4.58 -3.12
C GLY A 322 -4.31 -3.83 -4.06
N ALA A 323 -3.80 -2.83 -4.77
CA ALA A 323 -4.57 -2.06 -5.73
C ALA A 323 -5.07 -2.90 -6.91
N VAL A 324 -4.19 -3.72 -7.51
CA VAL A 324 -4.57 -4.59 -8.64
C VAL A 324 -5.62 -5.61 -8.21
N ALA A 325 -5.40 -6.29 -7.09
CA ALA A 325 -6.30 -7.32 -6.59
C ALA A 325 -7.66 -6.74 -6.17
N ALA A 326 -7.68 -5.63 -5.43
CA ALA A 326 -8.91 -4.96 -5.03
C ALA A 326 -9.72 -4.43 -6.23
N ALA A 327 -9.05 -3.88 -7.25
CA ALA A 327 -9.70 -3.43 -8.47
C ALA A 327 -10.35 -4.59 -9.24
N ALA A 328 -9.65 -5.74 -9.34
CA ALA A 328 -10.15 -6.92 -10.03
C ALA A 328 -11.35 -7.54 -9.29
N GLN A 329 -11.35 -7.52 -7.96
CA GLN A 329 -12.47 -7.98 -7.13
C GLN A 329 -13.60 -6.94 -7.03
N GLY A 330 -13.31 -5.66 -7.32
CA GLY A 330 -14.23 -4.54 -7.13
C GLY A 330 -14.54 -4.20 -5.66
N SER A 331 -13.76 -4.71 -4.71
CA SER A 331 -14.00 -4.50 -3.28
C SER A 331 -12.72 -4.62 -2.44
N VAL A 332 -12.80 -4.16 -1.19
CA VAL A 332 -11.77 -4.29 -0.15
C VAL A 332 -12.42 -4.89 1.09
N PRO A 333 -11.77 -5.85 1.80
CA PRO A 333 -12.34 -6.44 3.01
C PRO A 333 -12.70 -5.37 4.05
N GLN A 334 -13.96 -5.36 4.49
CA GLN A 334 -14.44 -4.41 5.50
C GLN A 334 -13.62 -4.47 6.79
N VAL A 335 -13.25 -5.67 7.22
CA VAL A 335 -12.41 -5.84 8.42
C VAL A 335 -11.04 -5.16 8.27
N TRP A 336 -10.49 -5.05 7.06
CA TRP A 336 -9.22 -4.34 6.83
C TRP A 336 -9.40 -2.82 6.76
N THR A 337 -10.51 -2.33 6.20
CA THR A 337 -10.81 -0.89 6.20
C THR A 337 -11.05 -0.38 7.62
N GLU A 338 -11.76 -1.15 8.46
CA GLU A 338 -12.00 -0.84 9.89
C GLU A 338 -10.70 -0.84 10.72
N MET A 339 -9.75 -1.72 10.40
CA MET A 339 -8.45 -1.75 11.09
C MET A 339 -7.48 -0.67 10.61
N THR A 340 -7.73 -0.01 9.48
CA THR A 340 -6.86 1.04 8.94
C THR A 340 -7.21 2.40 9.55
N THR A 341 -6.32 2.97 10.36
CA THR A 341 -6.65 4.13 11.21
C THR A 341 -7.04 5.38 10.43
N ARG A 342 -6.43 5.60 9.25
CA ARG A 342 -6.69 6.74 8.37
C ARG A 342 -7.74 6.47 7.29
N HIS A 343 -8.46 5.34 7.34
CA HIS A 343 -9.36 4.94 6.25
C HIS A 343 -10.41 6.00 5.89
N ALA A 344 -11.07 6.61 6.89
CA ALA A 344 -12.14 7.58 6.64
C ALA A 344 -11.65 8.81 5.86
N GLU A 345 -10.47 9.34 6.25
CA GLU A 345 -9.80 10.45 5.58
C GLU A 345 -9.44 10.08 4.13
N LEU A 346 -8.72 8.96 3.95
CA LEU A 346 -8.24 8.50 2.64
C LEU A 346 -9.40 8.21 1.70
N ASN A 347 -10.48 7.60 2.19
CA ASN A 347 -11.68 7.32 1.41
C ASN A 347 -12.37 8.59 0.92
N THR A 348 -12.48 9.63 1.75
CA THR A 348 -13.02 10.92 1.31
C THR A 348 -12.19 11.52 0.17
N LEU A 349 -10.87 11.53 0.31
CA LEU A 349 -9.97 12.07 -0.73
C LEU A 349 -10.01 11.24 -2.02
N VAL A 350 -10.02 9.92 -1.92
CA VAL A 350 -10.14 9.03 -3.08
C VAL A 350 -11.45 9.28 -3.83
N ASN A 351 -12.56 9.48 -3.11
CA ASN A 351 -13.84 9.81 -3.75
C ASN A 351 -13.76 11.14 -4.52
N GLN A 352 -13.09 12.15 -3.97
CA GLN A 352 -12.86 13.42 -4.68
C GLN A 352 -12.00 13.24 -5.93
N VAL A 353 -10.94 12.43 -5.85
CA VAL A 353 -10.07 12.13 -7.00
C VAL A 353 -10.83 11.41 -8.11
N VAL A 354 -11.59 10.37 -7.77
CA VAL A 354 -12.38 9.60 -8.74
C VAL A 354 -13.47 10.46 -9.37
N ALA A 355 -14.16 11.31 -8.60
CA ALA A 355 -15.18 12.22 -9.11
C ALA A 355 -14.64 13.26 -10.13
N LYS A 356 -13.32 13.48 -10.18
CA LYS A 356 -12.69 14.35 -11.18
C LYS A 356 -12.32 13.62 -12.48
N ASN A 357 -12.56 12.31 -12.59
CA ASN A 357 -12.33 11.54 -13.80
C ASN A 357 -13.66 11.26 -14.52
N PRO A 358 -14.07 12.08 -15.50
CA PRO A 358 -15.36 11.93 -16.17
C PRO A 358 -15.45 10.70 -17.08
N ILE A 359 -14.34 9.99 -17.34
CA ILE A 359 -14.34 8.77 -18.16
C ILE A 359 -14.84 7.54 -17.36
N LEU A 360 -14.85 7.64 -16.03
CA LEU A 360 -15.27 6.55 -15.15
C LEU A 360 -16.78 6.50 -14.89
N GLU A 361 -17.52 7.51 -15.36
CA GLU A 361 -18.99 7.65 -15.19
C GLU A 361 -19.79 6.73 -16.13
#